data_AF-A0A9E5M6Y7-F1
#
_entry.id   AF-A0A9E5M6Y7-F1
#
_cell.length_a   1.000
_cell.length_b   1.000
_cell.length_c   1.000
_cell.angle_alpha   90.00
_cell.angle_beta   90.00
_cell.angle_gamma   90.00
#
_symmetry.space_group_name_H-M   'P 1'
#
loop_
_entity.id
_entity.type
_entity.pdbx_description
1 polymer ?
#
loop_
_entity_poly.entity_id
_entity_poly.type
_entity_poly.pdbx_seq_one_letter_code
_entity_poly.pdbx_strand_id
1 'polypeptide(L)' 'MTSSEVSTNSPAASSAQPWVIDTNIVLDLWLFEDPATEPLRAALQSGRISHLATRSMRDELERVLTYPHIVKRMAK' A
#
# COMPACT_ATOMS: atom_id res chain seq x y z
N MET A 1 25.97 -34.26 30.95
CA MET A 1 26.06 -32.87 30.47
C MET A 1 25.37 -32.82 29.12
N THR A 2 24.04 -32.77 29.11
CA THR A 2 23.25 -32.62 27.88
C THR A 2 23.09 -31.12 27.65
N SER A 3 23.89 -30.56 26.75
CA SER A 3 23.75 -29.18 26.31
C SER A 3 22.42 -29.05 25.55
N SER A 4 21.44 -28.45 26.21
CA SER A 4 20.22 -27.98 25.58
C SER A 4 20.55 -26.69 24.84
N GLU A 5 20.85 -26.79 23.55
CA GLU A 5 20.80 -25.63 22.66
C GLU A 5 19.32 -25.34 22.37
N VAL A 6 18.77 -24.39 23.13
CA VAL A 6 17.50 -23.77 22.77
C VAL A 6 17.78 -22.89 21.56
N SER A 7 17.51 -23.43 20.37
CA SER A 7 17.34 -22.63 19.16
C SER A 7 16.15 -21.70 19.38
N THR A 8 16.44 -20.48 19.80
CA THR A 8 15.50 -19.37 19.80
C THR A 8 15.24 -18.98 18.35
N ASN A 9 14.39 -19.73 17.67
CA ASN A 9 13.88 -19.38 16.35
C ASN A 9 12.98 -18.14 16.51
N SER A 10 13.60 -16.96 16.53
CA SER A 10 12.89 -15.69 16.37
C SER A 10 12.08 -15.77 15.09
N PRO A 11 10.77 -15.45 15.08
CA PRO A 11 10.05 -15.40 13.83
C PRO A 11 10.71 -14.31 12.99
N ALA A 12 11.33 -14.69 11.89
CA ALA A 12 11.83 -13.75 10.90
C ALA A 12 10.65 -12.82 10.54
N ALA A 13 10.75 -11.54 10.89
CA ALA A 13 9.74 -10.57 10.53
C ALA A 13 9.59 -10.63 9.00
N SER A 14 8.43 -11.08 8.51
CA SER A 14 8.15 -11.11 7.09
C SER A 14 8.25 -9.68 6.57
N SER A 15 9.31 -9.36 5.85
CA SER A 15 9.49 -8.04 5.25
C SER A 15 8.40 -7.80 4.21
N ALA A 16 7.71 -6.67 4.30
CA ALA A 16 6.68 -6.27 3.35
C ALA A 16 7.24 -6.31 1.91
N GLN A 17 6.55 -6.99 0.99
CA GLN A 17 6.98 -7.02 -0.40
C GLN A 17 6.74 -5.66 -1.08
N PRO A 18 7.77 -5.05 -1.69
CA PRO A 18 7.62 -3.74 -2.32
C PRO A 18 6.88 -3.84 -3.66
N TRP A 19 5.80 -3.09 -3.80
CA TRP A 19 4.95 -3.07 -5.01
C TRP A 19 4.83 -1.64 -5.54
N VAL A 20 5.00 -1.46 -6.85
CA VAL A 20 4.66 -0.21 -7.53
C VAL A 20 3.18 -0.28 -7.89
N ILE A 21 2.38 0.66 -7.38
CA ILE A 21 0.94 0.71 -7.63
C ILE A 21 0.67 1.89 -8.55
N ASP A 22 -0.07 1.65 -9.62
CA ASP A 22 -0.48 2.70 -10.57
C ASP A 22 -1.35 3.75 -9.87
N THR A 23 -1.23 5.02 -10.30
CA THR A 23 -1.99 6.14 -9.74
C THR A 23 -3.50 5.89 -9.80
N ASN A 24 -4.02 5.23 -10.84
CA ASN A 24 -5.45 4.92 -10.93
C ASN A 24 -5.89 3.96 -9.83
N ILE A 25 -5.10 2.91 -9.56
CA ILE A 25 -5.42 1.96 -8.49
C ILE A 25 -5.31 2.60 -7.11
N VAL A 26 -4.39 3.56 -6.92
CA VAL A 26 -4.33 4.36 -5.69
C VAL A 26 -5.61 5.19 -5.51
N LEU A 27 -6.13 5.78 -6.59
CA LEU A 27 -7.39 6.52 -6.55
C LEU A 27 -8.59 5.59 -6.30
N ASP A 28 -8.62 4.42 -6.92
CA ASP A 28 -9.66 3.41 -6.68
C ASP A 28 -9.68 2.99 -5.20
N LEU A 29 -8.49 2.83 -4.60
CA LEU A 29 -8.35 2.45 -3.21
C LEU A 29 -8.66 3.61 -2.25
N TRP A 30 -8.34 4.87 -2.54
CA TRP A 30 -8.50 5.97 -1.56
C TRP A 30 -9.71 6.87 -1.79
N LEU A 31 -10.02 7.17 -3.05
CA LEU A 31 -11.03 8.15 -3.40
C LEU A 31 -12.34 7.49 -3.81
N PHE A 32 -12.27 6.43 -4.64
CA PHE A 32 -13.47 5.76 -5.13
C PHE A 32 -13.94 4.62 -4.23
N GLU A 33 -13.07 4.11 -3.37
CA GLU A 33 -13.34 2.99 -2.47
C GLU A 33 -13.89 1.76 -3.23
N ASP A 34 -13.29 1.46 -4.39
CA ASP A 34 -13.72 0.35 -5.23
C ASP A 34 -13.60 -0.97 -4.44
N PRO A 35 -14.70 -1.75 -4.29
CA PRO A 35 -14.68 -3.05 -3.62
C PRO A 35 -13.65 -4.03 -4.18
N ALA A 36 -13.31 -3.94 -5.48
CA ALA A 36 -12.28 -4.77 -6.08
C ALA A 36 -10.89 -4.53 -5.47
N THR A 37 -10.67 -3.40 -4.81
CA THR A 37 -9.40 -3.05 -4.14
C THR A 37 -9.33 -3.52 -2.68
N GLU A 38 -10.38 -4.16 -2.13
CA GLU A 38 -10.38 -4.67 -0.76
C GLU A 38 -9.21 -5.63 -0.45
N PRO A 39 -8.87 -6.62 -1.32
CA PRO A 39 -7.73 -7.50 -1.07
C PRO A 39 -6.40 -6.73 -1.03
N LEU A 40 -6.26 -5.71 -1.88
CA LEU A 40 -5.07 -4.85 -1.93
C LEU A 40 -4.96 -4.01 -0.66
N ARG A 41 -6.07 -3.43 -0.18
CA ARG A 41 -6.13 -2.70 1.09
C ARG A 41 -5.72 -3.58 2.26
N ALA A 42 -6.26 -4.80 2.35
CA ALA A 42 -5.92 -5.74 3.41
C ALA A 42 -4.44 -6.14 3.37
N ALA A 43 -3.86 -6.31 2.17
CA ALA A 43 -2.43 -6.61 2.01
C ALA A 43 -1.53 -5.45 2.45
N LEU A 44 -1.89 -4.20 2.13
CA LEU A 44 -1.18 -3.00 2.60
C LEU A 44 -1.29 -2.84 4.12
N GLN A 45 -2.50 -3.00 4.68
CA GLN A 45 -2.75 -2.85 6.13
C GLN A 45 -2.07 -3.94 6.97
N SER A 46 -2.02 -5.17 6.47
CA SER A 46 -1.32 -6.27 7.14
C SER A 46 0.21 -6.19 7.02
N GLY A 47 0.74 -5.21 6.28
CA GLY A 47 2.17 -5.08 6.00
C GLY A 47 2.73 -6.20 5.13
N ARG A 48 1.88 -6.97 4.43
CA ARG A 48 2.33 -8.00 3.48
C ARG A 48 2.99 -7.36 2.27
N ILE A 49 2.49 -6.19 1.87
CA ILE A 49 3.04 -5.37 0.79
C ILE A 49 3.31 -3.95 1.28
N SER A 50 4.26 -3.29 0.64
CA SER A 50 4.54 -1.87 0.82
C SER A 50 4.42 -1.14 -0.51
N HIS A 51 3.80 0.04 -0.52
CA HIS A 51 3.68 0.84 -1.73
C HIS A 51 4.98 1.59 -2.02
N LEU A 52 5.57 1.30 -3.17
CA LEU A 52 6.68 2.05 -3.74
C LEU A 52 6.16 3.07 -4.77
N ALA A 53 6.55 4.33 -4.59
CA ALA A 53 6.30 5.38 -5.55
C ALA A 53 7.57 6.22 -5.78
N THR A 54 7.84 6.55 -7.04
CA THR A 54 8.87 7.54 -7.39
C THR A 54 8.35 8.96 -7.12
N ARG A 55 9.25 9.95 -7.18
CA ARG A 55 8.84 11.36 -7.11
C ARG A 55 7.87 11.72 -8.24
N SER A 56 8.19 11.33 -9.48
CA SER A 56 7.33 11.63 -10.63
C SER A 56 5.92 11.05 -10.52
N MET A 57 5.76 9.86 -9.91
CA MET A 57 4.43 9.29 -9.66
C MET A 57 3.64 10.11 -8.64
N ARG A 58 4.30 10.64 -7.61
CA ARG A 58 3.66 11.52 -6.62
C ARG A 58 3.29 12.86 -7.21
N ASP A 59 4.17 13.45 -8.01
CA ASP A 59 3.90 14.72 -8.70
C ASP A 59 2.70 14.57 -9.66
N GLU A 60 2.59 13.42 -10.35
CA GLU A 60 1.42 13.10 -11.17
C GLU A 60 0.15 12.95 -10.34
N LEU A 61 0.19 12.22 -9.22
CA LEU A 61 -0.96 12.09 -8.33
C LEU A 61 -1.41 13.46 -7.80
N GLU A 62 -0.48 14.30 -7.36
CA GLU A 62 -0.78 15.68 -6.92
C GLU A 62 -1.50 16.47 -8.01
N ARG A 63 -1.01 16.41 -9.26
CA ARG A 63 -1.65 17.04 -10.42
C ARG A 63 -3.05 16.49 -10.67
N VAL A 64 -3.24 15.18 -10.64
CA VAL A 64 -4.55 14.53 -10.83
C VAL A 64 -5.55 14.96 -9.76
N LEU A 65 -5.12 15.08 -8.50
CA LEU A 65 -5.97 15.53 -7.39
C LEU A 65 -6.47 16.97 -7.58
N THR A 66 -5.83 17.78 -8.43
CA THR A 66 -6.32 19.15 -8.76
C THR A 66 -7.41 19.17 -9.83
N TYR A 67 -7.68 18.06 -10.52
CA TYR A 67 -8.65 18.06 -11.62
C TYR A 67 -10.07 18.35 -11.12
N PRO A 68 -10.87 19.19 -11.81
CA PRO A 68 -12.15 19.64 -11.30
C PRO A 68 -13.14 18.53 -10.94
N HIS A 69 -13.15 17.41 -11.68
CA HIS A 69 -14.04 16.29 -11.38
C HIS A 69 -13.56 15.46 -10.17
N ILE A 70 -12.25 15.39 -9.93
CA ILE A 70 -11.65 14.75 -8.75
C ILE A 70 -11.89 15.61 -7.51
N VAL A 71 -11.61 16.92 -7.59
CA VAL A 71 -11.87 17.87 -6.49
C VAL A 71 -13.34 17.84 -6.05
N LYS A 72 -14.28 17.82 -7.00
CA LYS A 72 -15.72 17.69 -6.71
C LYS A 72 -16.04 16.40 -5.94
N ARG A 73 -15.33 15.30 -6.24
CA ARG A 73 -15.54 14.01 -5.58
C ARG A 73 -14.94 13.96 -4.18
N MET A 74 -13.86 14.70 -3.92
CA MET A 74 -13.23 14.85 -2.61
C MET A 74 -14.02 15.75 -1.64
N ALA A 75 -14.78 16.70 -2.17
CA ALA A 75 -15.59 17.64 -1.38
C ALA A 75 -16.92 17.05 -0.88
N LYS A 76 -17.20 15.78 -1.21
CA LYS A 76 -18.42 15.05 -0.82
C LYS A 76 -18.09 14.09 0.30
#